data_AF-A0A3M6TPK6-F1
#
_entry.id   AF-A0A3M6TPK6-F1
#
_cell.length_a   1.000
_cell.length_b   1.000
_cell.length_c   1.000
_cell.angle_alpha   90.00
_cell.angle_beta   90.00
_cell.angle_gamma   90.00
#
_symmetry.space_group_name_H-M   'P 1'
#
loop_
_entity.id
_entity.type
_entity.pdbx_description
1 polymer ?
#
loop_
_entity_poly.entity_id
_entity_poly.type
_entity_poly.pdbx_seq_one_letter_code
_entity_poly.pdbx_strand_id
1 'polypeptide(L)' 'MVNHYENFVNPYTGAHCNTIEGLWGQVKRKLKVMNGTTRAKLPGYLDKFSWSKLHPEANQGGRFNHMLSHIAEIVPPN' A
#
# COMPACT_ATOMS: atom_id res chain seq x y z
N MET A 1 -2.53 -16.95 -20.10
CA MET A 1 -2.33 -18.07 -19.16
C MET A 1 -1.18 -17.67 -18.25
N VAL A 2 -1.43 -17.42 -16.96
CA VAL A 2 -0.33 -17.17 -16.00
C VAL A 2 0.26 -18.54 -15.66
N ASN A 3 1.57 -18.69 -15.79
CA ASN A 3 2.24 -19.96 -15.53
C ASN A 3 2.23 -20.21 -14.01
N HIS A 4 1.39 -21.14 -13.53
CA HIS A 4 1.25 -21.45 -12.10
C HIS A 4 2.32 -22.41 -11.56
N TYR A 5 3.28 -22.80 -12.39
CA TYR A 5 4.32 -23.78 -12.02
C TYR A 5 5.43 -23.19 -11.13
N GLU A 6 5.68 -21.88 -11.22
CA GLU A 6 6.82 -21.22 -10.55
C GLU A 6 6.33 -20.20 -9.53
N ASN A 7 5.55 -20.67 -8.56
CA ASN A 7 5.19 -19.90 -7.38
C ASN A 7 6.40 -19.83 -6.44
N PHE A 8 7.36 -18.95 -6.77
CA PHE A 8 8.57 -18.75 -5.96
C PHE A 8 8.19 -18.12 -4.62
N VAL A 9 8.26 -18.94 -3.57
CA VAL A 9 8.07 -18.51 -2.19
C VAL A 9 9.44 -18.16 -1.63
N ASN A 10 9.60 -16.96 -1.09
CA ASN A 10 10.80 -16.63 -0.35
C ASN A 10 10.84 -17.46 0.96
N PRO A 11 11.87 -18.31 1.18
CA PRO A 11 11.91 -19.22 2.33
C PRO A 11 12.09 -18.51 3.68
N TYR A 12 12.58 -17.26 3.68
CA TYR A 12 12.82 -16.48 4.90
C TYR A 12 11.62 -15.63 5.31
N THR A 13 10.87 -15.11 4.34
CA THR A 13 9.75 -14.18 4.61
C THR A 13 8.38 -14.78 4.32
N GLY A 14 8.33 -15.95 3.67
CA GLY A 14 7.08 -16.55 3.18
C GLY A 14 6.40 -15.74 2.08
N ALA A 15 7.04 -14.67 1.58
CA ALA A 15 6.46 -13.79 0.60
C ALA A 15 6.36 -14.50 -0.75
N HIS A 16 5.15 -14.53 -1.29
CA HIS A 16 4.85 -15.12 -2.57
C HIS A 16 4.97 -14.07 -3.68
N CYS A 17 5.73 -14.34 -4.74
CA CYS A 17 5.86 -13.40 -5.87
C CYS A 17 4.51 -12.92 -6.42
N ASN A 18 3.55 -13.83 -6.66
CA ASN A 18 2.19 -13.46 -7.08
C ASN A 18 1.49 -12.46 -6.14
N THR A 19 1.73 -12.53 -4.83
CA THR A 19 1.14 -11.57 -3.88
C THR A 19 1.75 -10.19 -4.09
N ILE A 20 3.06 -10.11 -4.30
CA ILE A 20 3.77 -8.86 -4.61
C ILE A 20 3.31 -8.31 -5.97
N GLU A 21 3.19 -9.16 -6.99
CA GLU A 21 2.71 -8.77 -8.32
C GLU A 21 1.26 -8.28 -8.29
N GLY A 22 0.39 -8.98 -7.55
CA GLY A 22 -0.99 -8.60 -7.32
C GLY A 22 -1.09 -7.22 -6.65
N LEU A 23 -0.26 -6.97 -5.64
CA LEU A 23 -0.17 -5.67 -4.96
C LEU A 23 0.21 -4.56 -5.95
N TRP A 24 1.27 -4.77 -6.75
CA TRP A 24 1.69 -3.82 -7.77
C TRP A 24 0.62 -3.59 -8.84
N GLY A 25 -0.14 -4.62 -9.22
CA GLY A 25 -1.28 -4.50 -10.12
C GLY A 25 -2.35 -3.55 -9.57
N GLN A 26 -2.66 -3.63 -8.28
CA GLN A 26 -3.62 -2.73 -7.61
C GLN A 26 -3.12 -1.28 -7.57
N VAL A 27 -1.84 -1.08 -7.21
CA VAL A 27 -1.21 0.26 -7.21
C VAL A 27 -1.25 0.88 -8.61
N LYS A 28 -0.79 0.16 -9.63
CA LYS A 28 -0.78 0.63 -11.02
C LYS A 28 -2.18 0.98 -11.51
N ARG A 29 -3.18 0.16 -11.20
CA ARG A 29 -4.58 0.44 -11.54
C ARG A 29 -5.07 1.74 -10.91
N LYS A 30 -4.78 1.97 -9.63
CA LYS A 30 -5.16 3.21 -8.93
C LYS A 30 -4.50 4.44 -9.55
N LEU A 31 -3.20 4.37 -9.81
CA LEU A 31 -2.47 5.48 -10.45
C LEU A 31 -3.00 5.76 -11.86
N LYS A 32 -3.37 4.73 -12.64
CA LYS A 32 -3.96 4.90 -13.97
C LYS A 32 -5.31 5.62 -13.93
N VAL A 33 -6.17 5.31 -12.96
CA VAL A 33 -7.45 6.03 -12.75
C VAL A 33 -7.23 7.51 -12.40
N MET A 34 -6.07 7.84 -11.82
CA MET A 34 -5.68 9.23 -11.51
C MET A 34 -4.95 9.94 -12.66
N ASN A 35 -4.98 9.38 -13.88
CA ASN A 35 -4.22 9.84 -15.04
C ASN A 35 -2.70 9.85 -14.84
N GLY A 36 -2.19 8.93 -14.01
CA GLY A 36 -0.78 8.80 -13.71
C GLY A 36 -0.30 9.73 -12.58
N THR A 37 1.02 9.80 -12.41
CA THR A 37 1.64 10.68 -11.42
C THR A 37 3.08 11.00 -11.81
N THR A 38 3.66 12.06 -11.23
CA THR A 38 5.07 12.36 -11.40
C THR A 38 5.93 11.47 -10.50
N ARG A 39 7.17 11.17 -10.92
CA ARG A 39 8.09 10.33 -10.15
C ARG A 39 8.30 10.84 -8.71
N ALA A 40 8.34 12.16 -8.53
CA ALA A 40 8.48 12.79 -7.22
C ALA A 40 7.32 12.51 -6.26
N LYS A 41 6.09 12.32 -6.79
CA LYS A 41 4.89 12.05 -5.97
C LYS A 41 4.63 10.56 -5.75
N LEU A 42 5.26 9.69 -6.55
CA LEU A 42 5.05 8.25 -6.49
C LEU A 42 5.28 7.66 -5.08
N PRO A 43 6.37 7.99 -4.34
CA PRO A 43 6.58 7.47 -2.99
C PRO A 43 5.39 7.77 -2.07
N GLY A 44 4.92 9.02 -2.00
CA GLY A 44 3.78 9.37 -1.15
C GLY A 44 2.47 8.67 -1.53
N TYR A 45 2.27 8.34 -2.81
CA TYR A 45 1.13 7.51 -3.23
C TYR A 45 1.27 6.05 -2.79
N LEU A 46 2.49 5.49 -2.82
CA LEU A 46 2.77 4.14 -2.31
C LEU A 46 2.58 4.07 -0.80
N ASP A 47 3.06 5.08 -0.07
CA ASP A 47 2.91 5.17 1.39
C ASP A 47 1.44 5.22 1.77
N LYS A 48 0.68 6.13 1.12
CA LYS A 48 -0.77 6.23 1.33
C LYS A 48 -1.50 4.94 0.98
N PHE A 49 -1.11 4.27 -0.11
CA PHE A 49 -1.72 3.02 -0.51
C PHE A 49 -1.47 1.90 0.52
N SER A 50 -0.23 1.78 0.98
CA SER A 50 0.21 0.79 1.97
C SER A 50 -0.48 1.03 3.31
N TRP A 51 -0.50 2.27 3.79
CA TRP A 51 -1.20 2.64 5.02
C TRP A 51 -2.69 2.33 4.95
N SER A 52 -3.36 2.67 3.83
CA SER A 52 -4.79 2.38 3.65
C SER A 52 -5.11 0.87 3.62
N LYS A 53 -4.13 0.03 3.28
CA LYS A 53 -4.25 -1.44 3.28
C LYS A 53 -4.07 -2.03 4.67
N LEU A 54 -3.19 -1.45 5.47
CA LEU A 54 -2.96 -1.84 6.87
C LEU A 54 -4.08 -1.36 7.80
N HIS A 55 -4.74 -0.25 7.44
CA HIS A 55 -5.81 0.37 8.22
C HIS A 55 -7.15 0.41 7.44
N PRO A 56 -7.78 -0.74 7.17
CA PRO A 56 -9.05 -0.80 6.46
C PRO A 56 -10.19 -0.07 7.19
N GLU A 57 -10.17 -0.01 8.51
CA GLU A 57 -11.11 0.70 9.38
C GLU A 57 -11.14 2.20 9.08
N ALA A 58 -9.97 2.80 8.84
CA ALA A 58 -9.86 4.22 8.52
C ALA A 58 -10.52 4.57 7.18
N ASN A 59 -10.74 3.58 6.30
CA ASN A 59 -11.34 3.82 4.99
C ASN A 59 -12.84 4.16 5.04
N GLN A 60 -13.52 3.94 6.17
CA GLN A 60 -14.97 4.16 6.38
C GLN A 60 -15.36 5.63 6.60
N GLY A 61 -14.39 6.55 6.52
CA GLY A 61 -14.57 7.98 6.77
C GLY A 61 -13.78 8.37 8.01
N GLY A 62 -12.83 9.30 7.86
CA GLY A 62 -11.92 9.67 8.95
C GLY A 62 -10.45 9.29 8.75
N ARG A 63 -10.02 8.91 7.53
CA ARG A 63 -8.60 8.61 7.22
C ARG A 63 -7.63 9.67 7.73
N PHE A 64 -7.99 10.93 7.55
CA PHE A 64 -7.16 12.05 8.01
C PHE A 64 -7.04 12.07 9.55
N ASN A 65 -8.16 11.89 10.26
CA ASN A 65 -8.17 11.85 11.73
C ASN A 65 -7.43 10.63 12.28
N HIS A 66 -7.58 9.46 11.66
CA HIS A 66 -6.80 8.27 12.01
C HIS A 66 -5.29 8.50 11.82
N MET A 67 -4.91 9.11 10.69
CA MET A 67 -3.51 9.45 10.45
C MET A 67 -2.97 10.43 11.50
N LEU A 68 -3.74 11.45 11.87
CA LEU A 68 -3.36 12.40 12.92
C LEU A 68 -3.24 11.73 14.29
N SER A 69 -4.15 10.81 14.63
CA SER A 69 -4.07 10.03 15.88
C SER A 69 -2.76 9.23 15.96
N HIS A 70 -2.42 8.52 14.88
CA HIS A 70 -1.16 7.77 14.82
C HIS A 70 0.07 8.68 14.90
N ILE A 71 0.03 9.89 14.31
CA ILE A 71 1.13 10.85 14.43
C ILE A 71 1.26 11.34 15.88
N ALA A 72 0.14 11.61 16.56
CA ALA A 72 0.13 12.05 17.96
C ALA A 72 0.67 10.98 18.93
N GLU A 73 0.48 9.69 18.61
CA GLU A 73 1.07 8.59 19.38
C GLU A 73 2.60 8.54 19.27
N ILE A 74 3.14 8.85 18.08
CA ILE A 74 4.58 8.80 17.79
C ILE A 74 5.30 10.06 18.29
N VAL A 75 4.61 11.20 18.25
CA VAL A 75 5.12 12.50 18.69
C VAL A 75 4.18 13.05 19.78
N PRO A 76 4.33 12.59 21.03
CA PRO A 76 3.50 13.09 22.11
C PRO A 76 3.75 14.59 22.32
N PRO A 77 2.70 15.37 22.67
CA PRO A 77 2.88 16.78 22.98
C PRO A 77 3.80 16.93 24.20
N ASN A 78 4.81 17.80 24.08
CA ASN A 78 5.67 18.23 25.17
C ASN A 78 4.89 18.99 26.25
#